data_AF-D1Z2V4-F1
#
_entry.id   AF-D1Z2V4-F1
#
_cell.length_a   1.000
_cell.length_b   1.000
_cell.length_c   1.000
_cell.angle_alpha   90.00
_cell.angle_beta   90.00
_cell.angle_gamma   90.00
#
_symmetry.space_group_name_H-M   'P 1'
#
loop_
_entity.id
_entity.type
_entity.pdbx_description
1 polymer ?
#
loop_
_entity_poly.entity_id
_entity_poly.type
_entity_poly.pdbx_seq_one_letter_code
_entity_poly.pdbx_strand_id
1 'polypeptide(L)'
;MTFRRFTYRPGAFLGIFAQATQARPTWASERSMNVSAPEALSREHAMLTRLLLAIDNVVDSALDDRSTDLSPINSAANAIQKVVADHHMAFEEESVYPRMEQIDYLSSMTETLEGQHDDARVVNKMVLDLTRGGKVKGKSEMDELALLTKSFKDMITAHAAWEETVIFPAMYDLLPERDMDDINKQFMEAEQRLLGNKGIVEIYRAIDNIEEAAGTHDLSMYTF
;
A
#
# COMPACT_ATOMS: atom_id res chain seq x y z
N MET A 1 -1.44 53.08 -42.20
CA MET A 1 -1.14 52.00 -41.24
C MET A 1 -1.65 52.44 -39.87
N THR A 2 -2.81 51.94 -39.47
CA THR A 2 -3.56 52.41 -38.29
C THR A 2 -3.65 51.26 -37.29
N PHE A 3 -2.93 51.36 -36.18
CA PHE A 3 -3.01 50.40 -35.07
C PHE A 3 -4.30 50.61 -34.27
N ARG A 4 -5.16 49.61 -34.25
CA ARG A 4 -6.35 49.56 -33.38
C ARG A 4 -5.92 49.01 -32.02
N ARG A 5 -5.97 49.83 -30.97
CA ARG A 5 -5.81 49.40 -29.57
C ARG A 5 -7.03 48.57 -29.16
N PHE A 6 -6.79 47.35 -28.68
CA PHE A 6 -7.80 46.53 -28.02
C PHE A 6 -7.78 46.82 -26.52
N THR A 7 -8.90 47.26 -25.96
CA THR A 7 -9.09 47.43 -24.51
C THR A 7 -9.50 46.09 -23.89
N TYR A 8 -8.68 45.57 -22.97
CA TYR A 8 -8.98 44.37 -22.19
C TYR A 8 -9.95 44.73 -21.06
N ARG A 9 -11.12 44.08 -21.00
CA ARG A 9 -12.02 44.13 -19.82
C ARG A 9 -11.79 42.84 -19.02
N PRO A 10 -11.52 42.89 -17.71
CA PRO A 10 -11.43 41.68 -16.90
C PRO A 10 -12.83 41.14 -16.68
N GLY A 11 -13.16 40.04 -17.37
CA GLY A 11 -14.31 39.21 -17.05
C GLY A 11 -13.97 38.31 -15.87
N ALA A 12 -14.83 38.32 -14.86
CA ALA A 12 -14.73 37.49 -13.67
C ALA A 12 -14.69 35.99 -14.05
N PHE A 13 -13.59 35.32 -13.75
CA PHE A 13 -13.53 33.86 -13.71
C PHE A 13 -14.08 33.39 -12.36
N LEU A 14 -15.40 33.21 -12.31
CA LEU A 14 -16.02 32.28 -11.36
C LEU A 14 -15.79 30.87 -11.89
N GLY A 15 -14.60 30.34 -11.62
CA GLY A 15 -14.28 28.93 -11.84
C GLY A 15 -15.03 28.09 -10.82
N ILE A 16 -16.18 27.57 -11.24
CA ILE A 16 -16.90 26.51 -10.55
C ILE A 16 -15.92 25.33 -10.43
N PHE A 17 -15.48 25.01 -9.21
CA PHE A 17 -14.91 23.71 -8.91
C PHE A 17 -16.00 22.67 -9.18
N ALA A 18 -16.03 22.15 -10.40
CA ALA A 18 -16.72 20.92 -10.68
C ALA A 18 -16.04 19.86 -9.81
N GLN A 19 -16.72 19.44 -8.75
CA GLN A 19 -16.43 18.17 -8.09
C GLN A 19 -16.53 17.11 -9.18
N ALA A 20 -15.38 16.69 -9.70
CA ALA A 20 -15.29 15.46 -10.44
C ALA A 20 -15.77 14.36 -9.49
N THR A 21 -17.02 13.95 -9.65
CA THR A 21 -17.49 12.65 -9.20
C THR A 21 -16.69 11.63 -9.98
N GLN A 22 -15.46 11.35 -9.54
CA GLN A 22 -14.55 10.47 -10.27
C GLN A 22 -15.14 9.06 -10.22
N ALA A 23 -15.58 8.59 -11.39
CA ALA A 23 -16.16 7.27 -11.58
C ALA A 23 -15.15 6.19 -11.19
N ARG A 24 -15.62 5.09 -10.57
CA ARG A 24 -14.80 3.90 -10.29
C ARG A 24 -14.01 3.52 -11.57
N PRO A 25 -12.75 3.03 -11.46
CA PRO A 25 -12.02 2.49 -12.59
C PRO A 25 -12.94 1.55 -13.38
N THR A 26 -12.98 1.71 -14.71
CA THR A 26 -13.96 1.03 -15.59
C THR A 26 -13.88 -0.49 -15.55
N TRP A 27 -12.79 -1.04 -15.00
CA TRP A 27 -12.55 -2.48 -14.86
C TRP A 27 -12.99 -3.07 -13.50
N ALA A 28 -13.22 -2.25 -12.47
CA ALA A 28 -13.60 -2.72 -11.14
C ALA A 28 -15.11 -3.05 -11.08
N SER A 29 -15.43 -4.34 -11.17
CA SER A 29 -16.79 -4.89 -11.06
C SER A 29 -17.06 -5.47 -9.66
N GLU A 30 -18.33 -5.61 -9.27
CA GLU A 30 -18.71 -6.34 -8.05
C GLU A 30 -18.14 -7.76 -8.05
N ARG A 31 -18.11 -8.41 -9.21
CA ARG A 31 -17.54 -9.76 -9.36
C ARG A 31 -16.03 -9.79 -9.07
N SER A 32 -15.27 -8.78 -9.51
CA SER A 32 -13.84 -8.70 -9.22
C SER A 32 -13.55 -8.35 -7.76
N MET A 33 -14.52 -7.83 -7.02
CA MET A 33 -14.39 -7.47 -5.60
C MET A 33 -14.83 -8.61 -4.67
N ASN A 34 -15.67 -9.53 -5.15
CA ASN A 34 -16.11 -10.68 -4.36
C ASN A 34 -15.19 -11.89 -4.56
N VAL A 35 -14.04 -11.85 -3.90
CA VAL A 35 -13.02 -12.92 -3.92
C VAL A 35 -12.81 -13.50 -2.52
N SER A 36 -12.09 -14.63 -2.43
CA SER A 36 -11.74 -15.20 -1.13
C SER A 36 -10.79 -14.30 -0.36
N ALA A 37 -10.73 -14.45 0.96
CA ALA A 37 -9.80 -13.71 1.81
C ALA A 37 -8.33 -13.94 1.39
N PRO A 38 -7.84 -15.17 1.13
CA PRO A 38 -6.47 -15.36 0.64
C PRO A 38 -6.17 -14.64 -0.67
N GLU A 39 -7.12 -14.61 -1.62
CA GLU A 39 -6.94 -13.87 -2.88
C GLU A 39 -6.91 -12.36 -2.64
N ALA A 40 -7.76 -11.84 -1.74
CA ALA A 40 -7.76 -10.43 -1.39
C ALA A 40 -6.46 -10.01 -0.70
N LEU A 41 -5.99 -10.78 0.28
CA LEU A 41 -4.70 -10.56 0.97
C LEU A 41 -3.53 -10.58 -0.04
N SER A 42 -3.50 -11.54 -0.95
CA SER A 42 -2.47 -11.59 -2.02
C SER A 42 -2.49 -10.35 -2.93
N ARG A 43 -3.67 -9.79 -3.20
CA ARG A 43 -3.78 -8.53 -3.97
C ARG A 43 -3.28 -7.33 -3.16
N GLU A 44 -3.48 -7.33 -1.85
CA GLU A 44 -2.92 -6.32 -0.95
C GLU A 44 -1.38 -6.41 -0.88
N HIS A 45 -0.79 -7.61 -0.95
CA HIS A 45 0.66 -7.77 -1.15
C HIS A 45 1.15 -7.17 -2.48
N ALA A 46 0.40 -7.37 -3.57
CA ALA A 46 0.72 -6.74 -4.85
C ALA A 46 0.62 -5.20 -4.78
N MET A 47 -0.35 -4.67 -4.04
CA MET A 47 -0.46 -3.22 -3.76
C MET A 47 0.73 -2.72 -2.94
N LEU A 48 1.13 -3.46 -1.91
CA LEU A 48 2.31 -3.14 -1.12
C LEU A 48 3.58 -3.14 -1.98
N THR A 49 3.73 -4.12 -2.88
CA THR A 49 4.85 -4.19 -3.81
C THR A 49 4.97 -2.93 -4.67
N ARG A 50 3.83 -2.40 -5.17
CA ARG A 50 3.81 -1.12 -5.91
C ARG A 50 4.30 0.05 -5.07
N LEU A 51 3.87 0.14 -3.81
CA LEU A 51 4.34 1.17 -2.87
C LEU A 51 5.85 1.04 -2.58
N LEU A 52 6.37 -0.18 -2.44
CA LEU A 52 7.80 -0.42 -2.23
C LEU A 52 8.63 0.01 -3.44
N LEU A 53 8.17 -0.24 -4.66
CA LEU A 53 8.82 0.24 -5.87
C LEU A 53 8.85 1.78 -5.95
N ALA A 54 7.77 2.44 -5.55
CA ALA A 54 7.71 3.89 -5.44
C ALA A 54 8.70 4.44 -4.39
N ILE A 55 8.79 3.78 -3.23
CA ILE A 55 9.75 4.14 -2.17
C ILE A 55 11.18 4.00 -2.67
N ASP A 56 11.53 2.87 -3.27
CA ASP A 56 12.89 2.60 -3.78
C ASP A 56 13.32 3.66 -4.80
N ASN A 57 12.46 3.98 -5.77
CA ASN A 57 12.80 4.97 -6.80
C ASN A 57 13.10 6.36 -6.21
N VAL A 58 12.35 6.76 -5.18
CA VAL A 58 12.58 8.04 -4.49
C VAL A 58 13.82 7.98 -3.61
N VAL A 59 14.09 6.86 -2.95
CA VAL A 59 15.33 6.66 -2.17
C VAL A 59 16.56 6.73 -3.08
N ASP A 60 16.55 6.03 -4.22
CA ASP A 60 17.64 6.05 -5.20
C ASP A 60 17.90 7.48 -5.71
N SER A 61 16.83 8.20 -6.07
CA SER A 61 16.91 9.61 -6.46
C SER A 61 17.49 10.49 -5.35
N ALA A 62 17.12 10.24 -4.08
CA ALA A 62 17.59 11.01 -2.92
C ALA A 62 19.03 10.71 -2.51
N LEU A 63 19.53 9.51 -2.82
CA LEU A 63 20.94 9.14 -2.64
C LEU A 63 21.84 9.91 -3.63
N ASP A 64 21.37 10.14 -4.85
CA ASP A 64 22.06 10.93 -5.87
C ASP A 64 21.90 12.44 -5.66
N ASP A 65 20.69 12.91 -5.38
CA ASP A 65 20.36 14.30 -5.08
C ASP A 65 19.55 14.43 -3.78
N ARG A 66 20.21 14.88 -2.71
CA ARG A 66 19.58 15.13 -1.41
C ARG A 66 18.55 16.27 -1.41
N SER A 67 18.34 16.97 -2.52
CA SER A 67 17.25 17.93 -2.68
C SER A 67 15.92 17.28 -3.13
N THR A 68 15.95 15.99 -3.48
CA THR A 68 14.77 15.19 -3.81
C THR A 68 13.69 15.28 -2.74
N ASP A 69 12.44 15.49 -3.17
CA ASP A 69 11.27 15.54 -2.28
C ASP A 69 10.91 14.13 -1.79
N LEU A 70 10.91 13.93 -0.47
CA LEU A 70 10.58 12.66 0.18
C LEU A 70 9.09 12.54 0.55
N SER A 71 8.27 13.53 0.20
CA SER A 71 6.82 13.48 0.43
C SER A 71 6.12 12.26 -0.19
N PRO A 72 6.55 11.70 -1.34
CA PRO A 72 6.00 10.45 -1.85
C PRO A 72 6.27 9.25 -0.93
N ILE A 73 7.47 9.15 -0.33
CA ILE A 73 7.78 8.09 0.66
C ILE A 73 6.87 8.24 1.89
N ASN A 74 6.68 9.47 2.38
CA ASN A 74 5.79 9.69 3.52
C ASN A 74 4.34 9.28 3.20
N SER A 75 3.87 9.58 2.00
CA SER A 75 2.53 9.23 1.53
C SER A 75 2.37 7.72 1.37
N ALA A 76 3.39 7.03 0.84
CA ALA A 76 3.44 5.56 0.80
C ALA A 76 3.40 4.95 2.20
N ALA A 77 4.20 5.45 3.15
CA ALA A 77 4.20 4.96 4.53
C ALA A 77 2.86 5.18 5.26
N ASN A 78 2.13 6.25 4.95
CA ASN A 78 0.76 6.46 5.44
C ASN A 78 -0.23 5.46 4.81
N ALA A 79 -0.09 5.16 3.52
CA ALA A 79 -0.90 4.14 2.86
C ALA A 79 -0.63 2.74 3.44
N ILE A 80 0.65 2.40 3.69
CA ILE A 80 1.07 1.17 4.37
C ILE A 80 0.45 1.10 5.77
N GLN A 81 0.51 2.18 6.56
CA GLN A 81 -0.11 2.19 7.89
C GLN A 81 -1.60 1.82 7.81
N LYS A 82 -2.34 2.47 6.91
CA LYS A 82 -3.79 2.32 6.85
C LYS A 82 -4.26 0.99 6.26
N VAL A 83 -3.62 0.54 5.18
CA VAL A 83 -4.07 -0.61 4.38
C VAL A 83 -3.40 -1.90 4.84
N VAL A 84 -2.11 -1.82 5.18
CA VAL A 84 -1.34 -3.00 5.56
C VAL A 84 -1.40 -3.20 7.08
N ALA A 85 -0.90 -2.25 7.86
CA ALA A 85 -0.81 -2.43 9.30
C ALA A 85 -2.18 -2.48 10.00
N ASP A 86 -3.05 -1.50 9.74
CA ASP A 86 -4.32 -1.34 10.44
C ASP A 86 -5.44 -2.25 9.89
N HIS A 87 -5.20 -2.98 8.79
CA HIS A 87 -6.19 -3.83 8.16
C HIS A 87 -5.67 -5.22 7.81
N HIS A 88 -4.74 -5.33 6.86
CA HIS A 88 -4.22 -6.62 6.39
C HIS A 88 -3.62 -7.44 7.53
N MET A 89 -2.58 -6.90 8.18
CA MET A 89 -1.87 -7.55 9.28
C MET A 89 -2.80 -7.82 10.47
N ALA A 90 -3.63 -6.84 10.82
CA ALA A 90 -4.61 -6.99 11.89
C ALA A 90 -5.64 -8.10 11.62
N PHE A 91 -6.10 -8.22 10.37
CA PHE A 91 -7.02 -9.28 9.98
C PHE A 91 -6.37 -10.66 10.10
N GLU A 92 -5.13 -10.80 9.65
CA GLU A 92 -4.39 -12.07 9.73
C GLU A 92 -4.16 -12.49 11.17
N GLU A 93 -3.71 -11.57 12.02
CA GLU A 93 -3.51 -11.78 13.46
C GLU A 93 -4.82 -12.16 14.18
N GLU A 94 -5.95 -11.54 13.82
CA GLU A 94 -7.24 -11.80 14.47
C GLU A 94 -7.91 -13.08 13.94
N SER A 95 -7.74 -13.40 12.66
CA SER A 95 -8.61 -14.33 11.93
C SER A 95 -7.89 -15.50 11.26
N VAL A 96 -6.65 -15.33 10.82
CA VAL A 96 -5.89 -16.36 10.08
C VAL A 96 -4.94 -17.09 11.01
N TYR A 97 -3.98 -16.37 11.59
CA TYR A 97 -2.88 -16.92 12.39
C TYR A 97 -3.33 -17.81 13.56
N PRO A 98 -4.38 -17.46 14.34
CA PRO A 98 -4.82 -18.30 15.46
C PRO A 98 -5.27 -19.71 15.03
N ARG A 99 -5.75 -19.86 13.79
CA ARG A 99 -6.16 -21.16 13.23
C ARG A 99 -4.97 -21.94 12.70
N MET A 100 -4.02 -21.25 12.06
CA MET A 100 -2.81 -21.86 11.52
C MET A 100 -1.87 -22.34 12.64
N GLU A 101 -1.83 -21.64 13.76
CA GLU A 101 -1.08 -22.04 14.95
C GLU A 101 -1.54 -23.35 15.59
N GLN A 102 -2.80 -23.74 15.40
CA GLN A 102 -3.30 -25.03 15.88
C GLN A 102 -2.73 -26.23 15.10
N ILE A 103 -1.98 -25.96 14.03
CA ILE A 103 -1.33 -26.97 13.19
C ILE A 103 0.15 -27.00 13.57
N ASP A 104 0.56 -28.08 14.24
CA ASP A 104 1.88 -28.22 14.88
C ASP A 104 3.07 -27.76 14.02
N TYR A 105 3.08 -28.08 12.73
CA TYR A 105 4.20 -27.76 11.84
C TYR A 105 4.14 -26.36 11.21
N LEU A 106 3.04 -25.62 11.41
CA LEU A 106 2.88 -24.23 10.98
C LEU A 106 3.05 -23.24 12.13
N SER A 107 2.83 -23.67 13.38
CA SER A 107 2.89 -22.82 14.58
C SER A 107 4.13 -21.92 14.65
N SER A 108 5.33 -22.47 14.52
CA SER A 108 6.57 -21.66 14.59
C SER A 108 6.72 -20.67 13.42
N MET A 109 6.16 -20.99 12.26
CA MET A 109 6.16 -20.07 11.12
C MET A 109 5.19 -18.92 11.35
N THR A 110 3.98 -19.22 11.82
CA THR A 110 2.98 -18.21 12.15
C THR A 110 3.47 -17.25 13.23
N GLU A 111 4.13 -17.75 14.28
CA GLU A 111 4.79 -16.89 15.29
C GLU A 111 5.87 -15.98 14.67
N THR A 112 6.62 -16.49 13.68
CA THR A 112 7.61 -15.68 12.95
C THR A 112 6.96 -14.59 12.10
N LEU A 113 5.85 -14.90 11.43
CA LEU A 113 5.11 -13.96 10.60
C LEU A 113 4.47 -12.85 11.45
N GLU A 114 3.88 -13.20 12.59
CA GLU A 114 3.35 -12.23 13.57
C GLU A 114 4.47 -11.31 14.10
N GLY A 115 5.64 -11.87 14.46
CA GLY A 115 6.79 -11.05 14.86
C GLY A 115 7.28 -10.10 13.76
N GLN A 116 7.17 -10.50 12.49
CA GLN A 116 7.49 -9.64 11.35
C GLN A 116 6.48 -8.50 11.17
N HIS A 117 5.21 -8.68 11.53
CA HIS A 117 4.23 -7.59 11.57
C HIS A 117 4.62 -6.53 12.60
N ASP A 118 5.05 -6.94 13.79
CA ASP A 118 5.53 -6.00 14.82
C ASP A 118 6.72 -5.17 14.32
N ASP A 119 7.71 -5.82 13.72
CA ASP A 119 8.87 -5.15 13.13
C ASP A 119 8.44 -4.21 11.98
N ALA A 120 7.49 -4.63 11.14
CA ALA A 120 6.95 -3.81 10.06
C ALA A 120 6.33 -2.50 10.60
N ARG A 121 5.52 -2.58 11.67
CA ARG A 121 4.92 -1.39 12.30
C ARG A 121 5.97 -0.43 12.85
N VAL A 122 7.01 -0.96 13.51
CA VAL A 122 8.12 -0.16 14.04
C VAL A 122 8.86 0.55 12.93
N VAL A 123 9.26 -0.16 11.88
CA VAL A 123 10.01 0.41 10.76
C VAL A 123 9.17 1.45 10.01
N ASN A 124 7.89 1.16 9.73
CA ASN A 124 7.00 2.11 9.04
C ASN A 124 6.85 3.41 9.84
N LYS A 125 6.75 3.32 11.18
CA LYS A 125 6.73 4.49 12.05
C LYS A 125 8.01 5.33 11.94
N MET A 126 9.18 4.68 11.91
CA MET A 126 10.46 5.38 11.76
C MET A 126 10.56 6.08 10.40
N VAL A 127 10.11 5.43 9.32
CA VAL A 127 10.03 6.03 7.97
C VAL A 127 9.10 7.25 7.96
N LEU A 128 7.91 7.15 8.58
CA LEU A 128 6.98 8.28 8.72
C LEU A 128 7.62 9.47 9.44
N ASP A 129 8.37 9.21 10.52
CA ASP A 129 9.01 10.27 11.30
C ASP A 129 10.18 10.94 10.54
N LEU A 130 11.02 10.16 9.84
CA LEU A 130 12.13 10.67 9.02
C LEU A 130 11.64 11.50 7.82
N THR A 131 10.52 11.13 7.23
CA THR A 131 10.02 11.74 5.98
C THR A 131 8.95 12.80 6.19
N ARG A 132 8.51 13.05 7.44
CA ARG A 132 7.43 13.99 7.79
C ARG A 132 7.56 15.38 7.17
N GLY A 133 8.80 15.87 7.03
CA GLY A 133 9.10 17.19 6.48
C GLY A 133 9.33 17.24 4.97
N GLY A 134 9.15 16.13 4.25
CA GLY A 134 9.50 16.00 2.83
C GLY A 134 11.01 15.99 2.55
N LYS A 135 11.85 15.96 3.58
CA LYS A 135 13.31 15.94 3.48
C LYS A 135 13.94 15.46 4.78
N VAL A 136 15.12 14.85 4.67
CA VAL A 136 16.00 14.52 5.80
C VAL A 136 16.96 15.68 6.11
N LYS A 137 17.49 15.74 7.34
CA LYS A 137 18.38 16.82 7.81
C LYS A 137 19.79 16.72 7.26
N GLY A 138 20.23 15.54 6.83
CA GLY A 138 21.58 15.32 6.34
C GLY A 138 21.87 13.87 6.00
N LYS A 139 23.14 13.58 5.69
CA LYS A 139 23.57 12.26 5.20
C LYS A 139 23.23 11.12 6.15
N SER A 140 23.41 11.30 7.47
CA SER A 140 23.13 10.22 8.44
C SER A 140 21.67 9.77 8.42
N GLU A 141 20.72 10.71 8.39
CA GLU A 141 19.29 10.39 8.31
C GLU A 141 18.92 9.80 6.93
N MET A 142 19.62 10.20 5.87
CA MET A 142 19.44 9.59 4.54
C MET A 142 19.91 8.13 4.51
N ASP A 143 21.09 7.85 5.08
CA ASP A 143 21.65 6.50 5.15
C ASP A 143 20.76 5.59 6.02
N GLU A 144 20.20 6.13 7.11
CA GLU A 144 19.22 5.45 7.95
C GLU A 144 17.92 5.14 7.18
N LEU A 145 17.36 6.13 6.47
CA LEU A 145 16.16 5.93 5.66
C LEU A 145 16.36 4.85 4.58
N ALA A 146 17.49 4.87 3.89
CA ALA A 146 17.84 3.86 2.88
C ALA A 146 17.97 2.46 3.48
N LEU A 147 18.58 2.33 4.67
CA LEU A 147 18.69 1.05 5.36
C LEU A 147 17.33 0.52 5.82
N LEU A 148 16.50 1.38 6.41
CA LEU A 148 15.17 1.02 6.91
C LEU A 148 14.26 0.55 5.78
N THR A 149 14.16 1.31 4.70
CA THR A 149 13.31 1.00 3.53
C THR A 149 13.76 -0.28 2.84
N LYS A 150 15.07 -0.48 2.65
CA LYS A 150 15.62 -1.73 2.13
C LYS A 150 15.30 -2.92 3.03
N SER A 151 15.51 -2.80 4.34
CA SER A 151 15.28 -3.90 5.29
C SER A 151 13.81 -4.26 5.38
N PHE A 152 12.93 -3.25 5.36
CA PHE A 152 11.48 -3.43 5.30
C PHE A 152 11.08 -4.19 4.03
N LYS A 153 11.57 -3.75 2.87
CA LYS A 153 11.30 -4.40 1.58
C LYS A 153 11.74 -5.86 1.58
N ASP A 154 12.98 -6.13 2.00
CA ASP A 154 13.55 -7.49 2.02
C ASP A 154 12.70 -8.41 2.93
N MET A 155 12.33 -7.93 4.11
CA MET A 155 11.52 -8.69 5.08
C MET A 155 10.09 -8.93 4.57
N ILE A 156 9.39 -7.89 4.11
CA ILE A 156 7.98 -8.02 3.73
C ILE A 156 7.79 -8.75 2.40
N THR A 157 8.78 -8.68 1.49
CA THR A 157 8.78 -9.49 0.26
C THR A 157 8.92 -10.97 0.58
N ALA A 158 9.77 -11.32 1.56
CA ALA A 158 9.86 -12.70 2.03
C ALA A 158 8.54 -13.11 2.72
N HIS A 159 8.06 -12.29 3.66
CA HIS A 159 6.80 -12.51 4.38
C HIS A 159 5.65 -12.88 3.43
N ALA A 160 5.33 -12.00 2.48
CA ALA A 160 4.26 -12.19 1.51
C ALA A 160 4.45 -13.48 0.69
N ALA A 161 5.67 -13.78 0.27
CA ALA A 161 5.96 -15.00 -0.49
C ALA A 161 5.69 -16.27 0.33
N TRP A 162 6.02 -16.28 1.63
CA TRP A 162 5.76 -17.43 2.50
C TRP A 162 4.26 -17.58 2.78
N GLU A 163 3.54 -16.49 2.98
CA GLU A 163 2.09 -16.57 3.14
C GLU A 163 1.40 -17.10 1.90
N GLU A 164 1.70 -16.53 0.73
CA GLU A 164 1.06 -16.90 -0.54
C GLU A 164 1.35 -18.34 -0.98
N THR A 165 2.49 -18.90 -0.56
CA THR A 165 2.93 -20.24 -1.01
C THR A 165 2.85 -21.32 0.06
N VAL A 166 2.65 -20.94 1.33
CA VAL A 166 2.56 -21.90 2.45
C VAL A 166 1.28 -21.68 3.24
N ILE A 167 1.06 -20.50 3.83
CA ILE A 167 -0.09 -20.25 4.71
C ILE A 167 -1.40 -20.31 3.94
N PHE A 168 -1.53 -19.55 2.86
CA PHE A 168 -2.77 -19.45 2.09
C PHE A 168 -3.18 -20.77 1.43
N PRO A 169 -2.27 -21.57 0.82
CA PRO A 169 -2.61 -22.93 0.39
C PRO A 169 -3.02 -23.84 1.56
N ALA A 170 -2.30 -23.78 2.68
CA ALA A 170 -2.62 -24.58 3.86
C ALA A 170 -4.01 -24.24 4.44
N MET A 171 -4.47 -22.99 4.33
CA MET A 171 -5.84 -22.63 4.70
C MET A 171 -6.87 -23.45 3.91
N TYR A 172 -6.69 -23.58 2.59
CA TYR A 172 -7.61 -24.37 1.75
C TYR A 172 -7.55 -25.87 2.04
N ASP A 173 -6.36 -26.40 2.30
CA ASP A 173 -6.15 -27.84 2.42
C ASP A 173 -6.42 -28.39 3.82
N LEU A 174 -6.27 -27.56 4.86
CA LEU A 174 -6.24 -28.00 6.26
C LEU A 174 -7.38 -27.45 7.11
N LEU A 175 -7.96 -26.29 6.76
CA LEU A 175 -9.06 -25.74 7.54
C LEU A 175 -10.39 -26.42 7.16
N PRO A 176 -11.26 -26.68 8.15
CA PRO A 176 -12.65 -27.06 7.87
C PRO A 176 -13.33 -26.01 6.99
N GLU A 177 -14.23 -26.44 6.11
CA GLU A 177 -15.00 -25.56 5.21
C GLU A 177 -15.68 -24.41 5.97
N ARG A 178 -16.27 -24.70 7.14
CA ARG A 178 -16.88 -23.69 8.01
C ARG A 178 -15.89 -22.60 8.44
N ASP A 179 -14.67 -22.98 8.78
CA ASP A 179 -13.67 -22.02 9.26
C ASP A 179 -13.18 -21.14 8.09
N MET A 180 -13.08 -21.69 6.88
CA MET A 180 -12.84 -20.91 5.65
C MET A 180 -13.98 -19.94 5.34
N ASP A 181 -15.24 -20.38 5.46
CA ASP A 181 -16.41 -19.52 5.27
C ASP A 181 -16.43 -18.37 6.29
N ASP A 182 -16.12 -18.67 7.55
CA ASP A 182 -16.05 -17.68 8.63
C ASP A 182 -14.95 -16.64 8.34
N ILE A 183 -13.75 -17.06 7.92
CA ILE A 183 -12.65 -16.16 7.54
C ILE A 183 -13.08 -15.26 6.37
N ASN A 184 -13.64 -15.83 5.30
CA ASN A 184 -14.08 -15.05 4.14
C ASN A 184 -15.12 -14.00 4.52
N LYS A 185 -16.09 -14.38 5.36
CA LYS A 185 -17.12 -13.46 5.86
C LYS A 185 -16.50 -12.35 6.72
N GLN A 186 -15.61 -12.70 7.65
CA GLN A 186 -14.93 -11.73 8.52
C GLN A 186 -14.11 -10.73 7.70
N PHE A 187 -13.44 -11.19 6.64
CA PHE A 187 -12.68 -10.34 5.73
C PHE A 187 -13.60 -9.32 5.05
N MET A 188 -14.69 -9.78 4.43
CA MET A 188 -15.66 -8.90 3.78
C MET A 188 -16.23 -7.85 4.74
N GLU A 189 -16.52 -8.24 5.99
CA GLU A 189 -16.98 -7.30 7.01
C GLU A 189 -15.89 -6.31 7.42
N ALA A 190 -14.64 -6.74 7.53
CA ALA A 190 -13.49 -5.87 7.85
C ALA A 190 -13.23 -4.86 6.72
N GLU A 191 -13.19 -5.31 5.47
CA GLU A 191 -13.01 -4.47 4.29
C GLU A 191 -14.15 -3.44 4.19
N GLN A 192 -15.40 -3.86 4.36
CA GLN A 192 -16.56 -2.96 4.35
C GLN A 192 -16.50 -1.91 5.47
N ARG A 193 -16.02 -2.27 6.66
CA ARG A 193 -15.81 -1.31 7.77
C ARG A 193 -14.74 -0.28 7.43
N LEU A 194 -13.64 -0.70 6.81
CA LEU A 194 -12.50 0.17 6.49
C LEU A 194 -12.78 1.09 5.30
N LEU A 195 -13.35 0.54 4.22
CA LEU A 195 -13.44 1.20 2.91
C LEU A 195 -14.83 1.73 2.57
N GLY A 196 -15.85 1.29 3.31
CA GLY A 196 -17.23 1.65 3.07
C GLY A 196 -17.65 1.41 1.61
N ASN A 197 -18.59 2.24 1.12
CA ASN A 197 -19.15 2.09 -0.24
C ASN A 197 -18.14 2.39 -1.36
N LYS A 198 -16.99 2.98 -1.03
CA LYS A 198 -15.97 3.31 -2.02
C LYS A 198 -15.06 2.12 -2.31
N GLY A 199 -14.87 1.22 -1.35
CA GLY A 199 -14.12 -0.02 -1.50
C GLY A 199 -12.64 0.17 -1.84
N ILE A 200 -11.99 -0.91 -2.31
CA ILE A 200 -10.58 -0.95 -2.71
C ILE A 200 -10.18 0.07 -3.78
N VAL A 201 -11.16 0.61 -4.52
CA VAL A 201 -10.93 1.62 -5.57
C VAL A 201 -10.24 2.88 -5.05
N GLU A 202 -10.56 3.34 -3.85
CA GLU A 202 -9.88 4.53 -3.30
C GLU A 202 -8.45 4.25 -2.91
N ILE A 203 -8.14 3.01 -2.52
CA ILE A 203 -6.76 2.58 -2.26
C ILE A 203 -5.98 2.60 -3.57
N TYR A 204 -6.52 2.03 -4.65
CA TYR A 204 -5.87 2.09 -5.96
C TYR A 204 -5.58 3.51 -6.41
N ARG A 205 -6.54 4.43 -6.26
CA ARG A 205 -6.31 5.85 -6.58
C ARG A 205 -5.24 6.48 -5.70
N ALA A 206 -5.17 6.13 -4.41
CA ALA A 206 -4.13 6.63 -3.54
C ALA A 206 -2.75 6.15 -4.00
N ILE A 207 -2.63 4.87 -4.37
CA ILE A 207 -1.41 4.28 -4.92
C ILE A 207 -1.02 4.95 -6.24
N ASP A 208 -1.96 5.12 -7.18
CA ASP A 208 -1.70 5.77 -8.47
C ASP A 208 -1.14 7.20 -8.28
N ASN A 209 -1.71 7.99 -7.35
CA ASN A 209 -1.19 9.33 -7.04
C ASN A 209 0.22 9.28 -6.42
N ILE A 210 0.52 8.27 -5.59
CA ILE A 210 1.85 8.07 -4.99
C ILE A 210 2.86 7.72 -6.08
N GLU A 211 2.51 6.80 -6.98
CA GLU A 211 3.36 6.41 -8.11
C GLU A 211 3.60 7.56 -9.09
N GLU A 212 2.59 8.38 -9.37
CA GLU A 212 2.77 9.59 -10.19
C GLU A 212 3.80 10.54 -9.54
N ALA A 213 3.66 10.80 -8.24
CA ALA A 213 4.56 11.66 -7.49
C ALA A 213 5.97 11.07 -7.33
N ALA A 214 6.08 9.75 -7.23
CA ALA A 214 7.33 9.01 -7.13
C ALA A 214 8.01 8.77 -8.49
N GLY A 215 7.32 9.02 -9.60
CA GLY A 215 7.82 8.74 -10.95
C GLY A 215 7.77 7.27 -11.36
N THR A 216 6.91 6.45 -10.73
CA THR A 216 6.78 5.00 -10.95
C THR A 216 5.47 4.54 -11.60
N HIS A 217 4.64 5.47 -12.07
CA HIS A 217 3.32 5.19 -12.64
C HIS A 217 3.33 4.53 -14.03
N ASP A 218 4.45 4.63 -14.77
CA ASP A 218 4.59 4.03 -16.09
C ASP A 218 5.26 2.67 -16.01
N LEU A 219 4.47 1.60 -16.18
CA LEU A 219 4.96 0.22 -16.18
C LEU A 219 6.12 -0.02 -17.17
N SER A 220 6.21 0.77 -18.25
CA SER A 220 7.27 0.61 -19.26
C SER A 220 8.67 0.92 -18.71
N MET A 221 8.80 1.61 -17.58
CA MET A 221 10.09 1.83 -16.93
C MET A 221 10.76 0.54 -16.42
N TYR A 222 9.97 -0.52 -16.21
CA TYR A 222 10.44 -1.82 -15.75
C TYR A 222 10.68 -2.79 -16.93
N THR A 223 11.35 -2.30 -17.98
CA THR A 223 11.66 -3.07 -19.20
C THR A 223 13.15 -2.98 -19.56
N PHE A 224 13.63 -3.92 -20.39
CA PHE A 224 15.01 -4.00 -20.88
C PHE A 224 15.13 -3.49 -22.33
#